data_AF-A0A352JCZ2-F1
#
_entry.id   AF-A0A352JCZ2-F1
#
_cell.length_a   1.000
_cell.length_b   1.000
_cell.length_c   1.000
_cell.angle_alpha   90.00
_cell.angle_beta   90.00
_cell.angle_gamma   90.00
#
_symmetry.space_group_name_H-M   'P 1'
#
loop_
_entity.id
_entity.type
_entity.pdbx_description
1 polymer ?
#
loop_
_entity_poly.entity_id
_entity_poly.type
_entity_poly.pdbx_seq_one_letter_code
_entity_poly.pdbx_strand_id
1 'polypeptide(L)'
;IISIAPEDHVQIKLEKVLHDLSIGEAALDWKQYFWGTPRDQKFLDRLRALPRLSDAVDQLTVNPNKRNKRWIIGQGFQPEGINDDPKKSKLPSWNPEQLFLEGKSKYIDLLVLESDCSRVENRFKRLRRLPDQQIFKRPHVLVSKGLKVAYSDFDVVFRHAVQGIHGHQKDANLLAFLATTLNSDLANYFLFHTSANWGTERDETHESELLQFPFPFPEDTQSPIESESIIREVSSKLKQLKKRLENNVLGRKEIIEQAKRDLLVYVYRYYQIDELEQVLINDTVNSWIPSSTPNRSSLHIPTLKDSTKTERLEYLNLLCDLLNRWSRRGSYQVSGKIIFASNSKMAVIVLQKVLSQDVFPLNEHTSSPELDEVISRILNLLPRHEGSIAYYRNLKVFDRDKLYILKSLAYRFWSKTTALNDADEIAAAILTNDYRG
;
A
#
# COMPACT_ATOMS: atom_id res chain seq x y z
N ILE A 1 -8.72 21.59 22.24
CA ILE A 1 -8.59 20.28 22.91
C ILE A 1 -8.24 19.28 21.82
N ILE A 2 -7.20 18.47 22.00
CA ILE A 2 -6.81 17.40 21.08
C ILE A 2 -7.49 16.12 21.57
N SER A 3 -8.34 15.53 20.73
CA SER A 3 -9.05 14.29 21.05
C SER A 3 -8.23 13.09 20.59
N ILE A 4 -8.04 12.11 21.47
CA ILE A 4 -7.30 10.88 21.17
C ILE A 4 -8.22 9.69 21.47
N ALA A 5 -8.55 8.90 20.44
CA ALA A 5 -9.31 7.66 20.59
C ALA A 5 -8.40 6.47 20.91
N PRO A 6 -8.92 5.36 21.48
CA PRO A 6 -8.10 4.17 21.72
C PRO A 6 -7.42 3.62 20.46
N GLU A 7 -8.06 3.74 19.29
CA GLU A 7 -7.49 3.36 18.00
C GLU A 7 -6.33 4.26 17.56
N ASP A 8 -6.18 5.44 18.16
CA ASP A 8 -5.05 6.34 17.93
C ASP A 8 -3.84 6.01 18.83
N HIS A 9 -3.98 5.01 19.71
CA HIS A 9 -2.91 4.57 20.60
C HIS A 9 -2.17 3.38 20.03
N VAL A 10 -0.84 3.49 20.00
CA VAL A 10 0.05 2.42 19.59
C VAL A 10 1.00 2.12 20.75
N GLN A 11 1.11 0.85 21.13
CA GLN A 11 2.05 0.40 22.16
C GLN A 11 3.13 -0.46 21.50
N ILE A 12 4.38 -0.07 21.71
CA ILE A 12 5.55 -0.78 21.19
C ILE A 12 6.40 -1.20 22.38
N LYS A 13 6.81 -2.47 22.41
CA LYS A 13 7.73 -2.94 23.43
C LYS A 13 9.13 -2.38 23.17
N LEU A 14 9.74 -1.77 24.19
CA LEU A 14 11.07 -1.20 24.09
C LEU A 14 12.12 -2.22 23.59
N GLU A 15 12.00 -3.49 24.00
CA GLU A 15 12.90 -4.57 23.57
C GLU A 15 12.95 -4.74 22.05
N LYS A 16 11.83 -4.54 21.34
CA LYS A 16 11.76 -4.65 19.88
C LYS A 16 12.49 -3.50 19.21
N VAL A 17 12.24 -2.28 19.66
CA VAL A 17 12.93 -1.08 19.15
C VAL A 17 14.45 -1.20 19.32
N LEU A 18 14.90 -1.70 20.48
CA LEU A 18 16.33 -1.92 20.74
C LEU A 18 16.92 -3.03 19.86
N HIS A 19 16.16 -4.09 19.59
CA HIS A 19 16.59 -5.15 18.67
C HIS A 19 16.78 -4.61 17.25
N ASP A 20 15.80 -3.88 16.71
CA ASP A 20 15.87 -3.33 15.36
C ASP A 20 17.00 -2.31 15.19
N LEU A 21 17.23 -1.47 16.21
CA LEU A 21 18.40 -0.58 16.26
C LEU A 21 19.72 -1.36 16.18
N SER A 22 19.80 -2.52 16.83
CA SER A 22 21.03 -3.33 16.84
C SER A 22 21.36 -3.94 15.47
N ILE A 23 20.35 -4.18 14.62
CA ILE A 23 20.50 -4.72 13.27
C ILE A 23 20.42 -3.65 12.17
N GLY A 24 20.25 -2.38 12.53
CA GLY A 24 20.18 -1.25 11.58
C GLY A 24 18.82 -1.08 10.89
N GLU A 25 17.75 -1.64 11.44
CA GLU A 25 16.40 -1.68 10.84
C GLU A 25 15.35 -0.84 11.62
N ALA A 26 15.76 -0.04 12.60
CA ALA A 26 14.92 0.68 13.58
C ALA A 26 13.70 1.46 13.08
N ALA A 27 13.69 1.91 11.82
CA ALA A 27 12.57 2.67 11.26
C ALA A 27 11.36 1.77 10.90
N LEU A 28 11.57 0.47 10.71
CA LEU A 28 10.57 -0.44 10.16
C LEU A 28 9.48 -0.79 11.17
N ASP A 29 9.84 -1.22 12.38
CA ASP A 29 8.84 -1.54 13.41
C ASP A 29 8.00 -0.30 13.74
N TRP A 30 8.64 0.84 13.99
CA TRP A 30 7.92 2.08 14.30
C TRP A 30 6.86 2.40 13.24
N LYS A 31 7.22 2.28 11.95
CA LYS A 31 6.33 2.56 10.83
C LYS A 31 5.15 1.59 10.75
N GLN A 32 5.43 0.30 10.91
CA GLN A 32 4.42 -0.75 10.86
C GLN A 32 3.44 -0.66 12.02
N TYR A 33 3.92 -0.34 13.22
CA TYR A 33 3.06 -0.13 14.38
C TYR A 33 2.24 1.15 14.25
N PHE A 34 2.77 2.18 13.59
CA PHE A 34 2.08 3.46 13.43
C PHE A 34 0.89 3.40 12.45
N TRP A 35 1.06 2.74 11.30
CA TRP A 35 0.01 2.66 10.27
C TRP A 35 -0.70 1.30 10.18
N GLY A 36 -0.06 0.24 10.65
CA GLY A 36 -0.54 -1.14 10.50
C GLY A 36 -1.18 -1.70 11.75
N THR A 37 -2.15 -2.58 11.53
CA THR A 37 -2.85 -3.36 12.54
C THR A 37 -2.11 -4.69 12.80
N PRO A 38 -2.47 -5.50 13.81
CA PRO A 38 -1.88 -6.82 14.00
C PRO A 38 -1.99 -7.73 12.75
N ARG A 39 -3.06 -7.56 11.95
CA ARG A 39 -3.21 -8.27 10.67
C ARG A 39 -2.23 -7.79 9.61
N ASP A 40 -2.02 -6.47 9.52
CA ASP A 40 -0.99 -5.89 8.64
C ASP A 40 0.40 -6.38 9.02
N GLN A 41 0.72 -6.45 10.32
CA GLN A 41 2.00 -6.99 10.79
C GLN A 41 2.22 -8.42 10.31
N LYS A 42 1.24 -9.31 10.54
CA LYS A 42 1.31 -10.70 10.07
C LYS A 42 1.47 -10.79 8.55
N PHE A 43 0.75 -9.96 7.80
CA PHE A 43 0.81 -9.97 6.34
C PHE A 43 2.18 -9.45 5.84
N LEU A 44 2.68 -8.36 6.41
CA LEU A 44 4.00 -7.81 6.08
C LEU A 44 5.14 -8.76 6.45
N ASP A 45 5.04 -9.46 7.58
CA ASP A 45 6.01 -10.49 7.98
C ASP A 45 6.06 -11.63 6.94
N ARG A 46 4.89 -12.08 6.45
CA ARG A 46 4.80 -13.06 5.37
C ARG A 46 5.47 -12.56 4.10
N LEU A 47 5.20 -11.32 3.70
CA LEU A 47 5.80 -10.73 2.51
C LEU A 47 7.33 -10.58 2.65
N ARG A 48 7.83 -10.16 3.82
CA ARG A 48 9.26 -9.99 4.10
C ARG A 48 10.04 -11.29 4.18
N ALA A 49 9.35 -12.41 4.43
CA ALA A 49 9.96 -13.74 4.39
C ALA A 49 10.30 -14.18 2.96
N LEU A 50 9.78 -13.50 1.93
CA LEU A 50 10.13 -13.74 0.54
C LEU A 50 11.50 -13.11 0.19
N PRO A 51 12.24 -13.68 -0.79
CA PRO A 51 13.42 -13.06 -1.37
C PRO A 51 13.19 -11.60 -1.75
N ARG A 52 14.16 -10.74 -1.44
CA ARG A 52 14.09 -9.29 -1.65
C ARG A 52 14.69 -8.92 -3.00
N LEU A 53 14.28 -7.78 -3.54
CA LEU A 53 14.89 -7.25 -4.75
C LEU A 53 16.40 -6.98 -4.55
N SER A 54 16.83 -6.65 -3.33
CA SER A 54 18.23 -6.52 -2.96
C SER A 54 19.03 -7.80 -3.16
N ASP A 55 18.42 -8.98 -3.17
CA ASP A 55 19.13 -10.26 -3.38
C ASP A 55 19.48 -10.46 -4.87
N ALA A 56 18.68 -9.88 -5.76
CA ALA A 56 18.80 -10.01 -7.21
C ALA A 56 19.49 -8.83 -7.92
N VAL A 57 19.66 -7.69 -7.23
CA VAL A 57 20.08 -6.43 -7.83
C VAL A 57 21.34 -5.87 -7.18
N ASP A 58 22.36 -5.57 -7.98
CA ASP A 58 23.55 -4.82 -7.56
C ASP A 58 23.37 -3.31 -7.79
N GLN A 59 23.68 -2.51 -6.78
CA GLN A 59 23.71 -1.06 -6.92
C GLN A 59 24.95 -0.61 -7.70
N LEU A 60 24.82 0.46 -8.50
CA LEU A 60 25.97 1.03 -9.21
C LEU A 60 27.09 1.56 -8.30
N THR A 61 26.80 1.80 -7.01
CA THR A 61 27.80 2.15 -5.99
C THR A 61 28.74 0.98 -5.68
N VAL A 62 28.31 -0.27 -5.92
CA VAL A 62 29.17 -1.45 -5.81
C VAL A 62 30.18 -1.44 -6.94
N ASN A 63 31.45 -1.70 -6.59
CA ASN A 63 32.55 -1.78 -7.55
C ASN A 63 32.21 -2.75 -8.69
N PRO A 64 32.40 -2.39 -9.98
CA PRO A 64 32.03 -3.23 -11.12
C PRO A 64 32.57 -4.67 -11.03
N ASN A 65 33.81 -4.85 -10.58
CA ASN A 65 34.44 -6.17 -10.45
C ASN A 65 33.85 -7.05 -9.32
N LYS A 66 33.04 -6.47 -8.44
CA LYS A 66 32.35 -7.17 -7.35
C LYS A 66 30.87 -7.38 -7.62
N ARG A 67 30.33 -6.82 -8.71
CA ARG A 67 28.93 -7.03 -9.10
C ARG A 67 28.80 -8.45 -9.64
N ASN A 68 27.90 -9.22 -9.06
CA ASN A 68 27.68 -10.63 -9.39
C ASN A 68 26.20 -11.00 -9.44
N LYS A 69 25.29 -10.06 -9.14
CA LYS A 69 23.85 -10.29 -9.16
C LYS A 69 23.29 -10.21 -10.57
N ARG A 70 22.07 -10.74 -10.72
CA ARG A 70 21.39 -10.89 -12.01
C ARG A 70 21.14 -9.54 -12.68
N TRP A 71 20.80 -8.53 -11.90
CA TRP A 71 20.41 -7.20 -12.36
C TRP A 71 21.26 -6.11 -11.72
N ILE A 72 21.20 -4.91 -12.30
CA ILE A 72 21.85 -3.71 -11.76
C ILE A 72 20.82 -2.59 -11.61
N ILE A 73 20.97 -1.77 -10.57
CA ILE A 73 20.19 -0.55 -10.37
C ILE A 73 21.09 0.67 -10.24
N GLY A 74 20.66 1.78 -10.83
CA GLY A 74 21.26 3.07 -10.51
C GLY A 74 20.48 4.26 -11.01
N GLN A 75 20.80 5.41 -10.44
CA GLN A 75 20.26 6.69 -10.87
C GLN A 75 20.88 7.13 -12.19
N GLY A 76 20.07 7.82 -13.00
CA GLY A 76 20.51 8.47 -14.23
C GLY A 76 21.55 9.57 -14.03
N PHE A 77 21.93 10.21 -15.15
CA PHE A 77 23.00 11.21 -15.18
C PHE A 77 22.62 12.53 -14.48
N GLN A 78 23.63 13.30 -14.11
CA GLN A 78 23.47 14.66 -13.59
C GLN A 78 24.18 15.65 -14.52
N PRO A 79 23.46 16.60 -15.13
CA PRO A 79 24.07 17.73 -15.83
C PRO A 79 24.99 18.51 -14.90
N GLU A 80 25.99 19.17 -15.49
CA GLU A 80 26.81 20.16 -14.79
C GLU A 80 25.92 21.32 -14.30
N GLY A 81 26.02 21.65 -13.01
CA GLY A 81 25.41 22.82 -12.39
C GLY A 81 26.36 24.00 -12.32
N ILE A 82 25.83 25.17 -11.98
CA ILE A 82 26.58 26.45 -11.96
C ILE A 82 27.79 26.41 -11.01
N ASN A 83 27.69 25.66 -9.91
CA ASN A 83 28.73 25.58 -8.87
C ASN A 83 29.66 24.37 -9.02
N ASP A 84 29.55 23.60 -10.11
CA ASP A 84 30.40 22.43 -10.31
C ASP A 84 31.75 22.82 -10.91
N ASP A 85 32.82 22.12 -10.52
CA ASP A 85 34.18 22.32 -11.07
C ASP A 85 34.24 21.80 -12.52
N PRO A 86 34.44 22.67 -13.53
CA PRO A 86 34.47 22.25 -14.92
C PRO A 86 35.54 21.18 -15.19
N LYS A 87 36.67 21.18 -14.45
CA LYS A 87 37.74 20.21 -14.68
C LYS A 87 37.35 18.77 -14.33
N LYS A 88 36.32 18.58 -13.51
CA LYS A 88 35.81 17.27 -13.09
C LYS A 88 34.62 16.79 -13.93
N SER A 89 34.12 17.64 -14.83
CA SER A 89 32.98 17.33 -15.66
C SER A 89 33.30 16.29 -16.71
N LYS A 90 32.36 15.38 -16.90
CA LYS A 90 32.43 14.31 -17.89
C LYS A 90 31.70 14.74 -19.16
N LEU A 91 32.19 14.27 -20.30
CA LEU A 91 31.48 14.41 -21.55
C LEU A 91 30.42 13.30 -21.68
N PRO A 92 29.24 13.62 -22.21
CA PRO A 92 28.26 12.60 -22.57
C PRO A 92 28.84 11.57 -23.53
N SER A 93 28.43 10.32 -23.36
CA SER A 93 28.88 9.19 -24.18
C SER A 93 27.79 8.67 -25.14
N TRP A 94 26.63 9.32 -25.16
CA TRP A 94 25.49 8.95 -26.00
C TRP A 94 25.46 9.73 -27.31
N ASN A 95 24.77 9.17 -28.32
CA ASN A 95 24.51 9.81 -29.60
C ASN A 95 23.44 10.92 -29.43
N PRO A 96 23.56 12.10 -30.07
CA PRO A 96 22.49 13.10 -30.13
C PRO A 96 21.10 12.56 -30.52
N GLU A 97 21.05 11.53 -31.37
CA GLU A 97 19.80 10.89 -31.80
C GLU A 97 19.22 9.90 -30.77
N GLN A 98 19.94 9.62 -29.68
CA GLN A 98 19.47 8.69 -28.66
C GLN A 98 18.23 9.25 -27.95
N LEU A 99 17.31 8.36 -27.58
CA LEU A 99 16.08 8.72 -26.88
C LEU A 99 16.37 9.18 -25.44
N PHE A 100 15.59 10.17 -25.01
CA PHE A 100 15.66 10.84 -23.73
C PHE A 100 14.28 10.91 -23.08
N LEU A 101 14.22 10.47 -21.83
CA LEU A 101 13.03 10.57 -20.99
C LEU A 101 13.26 11.55 -19.83
N GLU A 102 12.42 12.58 -19.77
CA GLU A 102 12.47 13.56 -18.68
C GLU A 102 11.96 12.94 -17.39
N GLY A 103 12.61 13.23 -16.25
CA GLY A 103 12.31 12.51 -15.00
C GLY A 103 10.95 12.81 -14.38
N LYS A 104 10.31 13.93 -14.76
CA LYS A 104 8.93 14.26 -14.38
C LYS A 104 7.90 13.86 -15.43
N SER A 105 8.30 13.05 -16.42
CA SER A 105 7.41 12.61 -17.49
C SER A 105 6.20 11.88 -16.91
N LYS A 106 5.01 12.28 -17.36
CA LYS A 106 3.76 11.57 -17.07
C LYS A 106 3.69 10.19 -17.72
N TYR A 107 4.60 9.90 -18.66
CA TYR A 107 4.64 8.65 -19.41
C TYR A 107 5.43 7.55 -18.68
N ILE A 108 6.11 7.86 -17.57
CA ILE A 108 6.59 6.83 -16.64
C ILE A 108 5.36 6.29 -15.91
N ASP A 109 4.63 5.39 -16.58
CA ASP A 109 3.39 4.82 -16.09
C ASP A 109 3.13 3.47 -16.77
N LEU A 110 3.47 2.38 -16.07
CA LEU A 110 3.43 0.97 -16.48
C LEU A 110 4.32 0.60 -17.69
N LEU A 111 4.22 1.32 -18.81
CA LEU A 111 4.98 1.08 -20.04
C LEU A 111 5.30 2.41 -20.74
N VAL A 112 6.54 2.56 -21.21
CA VAL A 112 6.99 3.70 -22.02
C VAL A 112 7.09 3.29 -23.49
N LEU A 113 6.70 4.18 -24.40
CA LEU A 113 6.91 4.03 -25.84
C LEU A 113 8.04 4.95 -26.33
N GLU A 114 8.65 4.61 -27.46
CA GLU A 114 9.64 5.49 -28.10
C GLU A 114 9.06 6.87 -28.42
N SER A 115 7.77 6.93 -28.81
CA SER A 115 7.04 8.18 -29.05
C SER A 115 6.82 9.04 -27.81
N ASP A 116 6.98 8.48 -26.61
CA ASP A 116 6.89 9.21 -25.34
C ASP A 116 8.21 9.93 -24.99
N CYS A 117 9.27 9.64 -25.76
CA CYS A 117 10.60 10.17 -25.55
C CYS A 117 10.94 11.27 -26.56
N SER A 118 11.84 12.15 -26.17
CA SER A 118 12.45 13.13 -27.08
C SER A 118 13.88 12.70 -27.42
N ARG A 119 14.53 13.31 -28.41
CA ARG A 119 15.97 13.06 -28.64
C ARG A 119 16.81 13.85 -27.64
N VAL A 120 17.95 13.30 -27.21
CA VAL A 120 18.86 13.99 -26.29
C VAL A 120 19.44 15.25 -26.94
N GLU A 121 19.76 15.18 -28.23
CA GLU A 121 20.39 16.25 -29.01
C GLU A 121 21.63 16.83 -28.29
N ASN A 122 21.84 18.14 -28.38
CA ASN A 122 22.93 18.86 -27.71
C ASN A 122 22.50 19.47 -26.36
N ARG A 123 21.43 18.94 -25.73
CA ARG A 123 20.84 19.52 -24.50
C ARG A 123 21.80 19.47 -23.30
N PHE A 124 22.64 18.44 -23.23
CA PHE A 124 23.56 18.24 -22.12
C PHE A 124 24.99 18.14 -22.66
N LYS A 125 25.73 19.25 -22.62
CA LYS A 125 27.12 19.28 -23.14
C LYS A 125 28.14 18.74 -22.15
N ARG A 126 27.89 18.92 -20.85
CA ARG A 126 28.79 18.54 -19.75
C ARG A 126 27.99 17.98 -18.59
N LEU A 127 28.57 16.98 -17.92
CA LEU A 127 27.90 16.21 -16.88
C LEU A 127 28.74 16.22 -15.60
N ARG A 128 28.12 16.58 -14.48
CA ARG A 128 28.69 16.36 -13.14
C ARG A 128 28.83 14.87 -12.85
N ARG A 129 27.81 14.07 -13.21
CA ARG A 129 27.77 12.62 -12.98
C ARG A 129 27.31 11.91 -14.24
N LEU A 130 28.15 11.00 -14.73
CA LEU A 130 27.81 10.01 -15.75
C LEU A 130 27.89 8.62 -15.10
N PRO A 131 26.76 7.92 -14.92
CA PRO A 131 26.73 6.56 -14.39
C PRO A 131 27.19 5.53 -15.43
N ASP A 132 27.24 4.26 -15.02
CA ASP A 132 27.41 3.13 -15.93
C ASP A 132 26.32 3.15 -17.01
N GLN A 133 26.69 3.00 -18.29
CA GLN A 133 25.74 3.13 -19.40
C GLN A 133 24.74 1.97 -19.46
N GLN A 134 25.01 0.84 -18.80
CA GLN A 134 24.14 -0.32 -18.83
C GLN A 134 22.72 -0.02 -18.31
N ILE A 135 22.57 0.92 -17.35
CA ILE A 135 21.24 1.31 -16.84
C ILE A 135 20.35 2.00 -17.89
N PHE A 136 20.95 2.48 -19.00
CA PHE A 136 20.22 3.08 -20.13
C PHE A 136 19.89 2.06 -21.22
N LYS A 137 20.32 0.80 -21.06
CA LYS A 137 20.14 -0.27 -22.05
C LYS A 137 18.90 -1.08 -21.77
N ARG A 138 18.20 -1.49 -22.83
CA ARG A 138 17.08 -2.43 -22.70
C ARG A 138 17.56 -3.83 -22.31
N PRO A 139 16.66 -4.66 -21.75
CA PRO A 139 15.40 -4.29 -21.10
C PRO A 139 15.69 -3.59 -19.76
N HIS A 140 14.84 -2.65 -19.36
CA HIS A 140 14.94 -2.06 -18.02
C HIS A 140 13.61 -1.56 -17.47
N VAL A 141 13.56 -1.45 -16.14
CA VAL A 141 12.48 -0.82 -15.39
C VAL A 141 12.92 0.57 -14.97
N LEU A 142 12.14 1.57 -15.31
CA LEU A 142 12.32 2.97 -14.93
C LEU A 142 11.52 3.25 -13.68
N VAL A 143 12.17 3.79 -12.65
CA VAL A 143 11.53 4.17 -11.38
C VAL A 143 11.83 5.64 -11.10
N SER A 144 10.80 6.47 -11.05
CA SER A 144 10.94 7.88 -10.65
C SER A 144 11.06 8.01 -9.14
N LYS A 145 11.57 9.15 -8.65
CA LYS A 145 11.64 9.44 -7.21
C LYS A 145 10.30 9.34 -6.46
N GLY A 146 9.19 9.67 -7.12
CA GLY A 146 7.84 9.57 -6.56
C GLY A 146 7.16 8.24 -6.87
N LEU A 147 7.94 7.15 -6.98
CA LEU A 147 7.49 5.78 -7.22
C LEU A 147 6.65 5.51 -8.47
N LYS A 148 6.62 6.43 -9.44
CA LYS A 148 6.09 6.07 -10.76
C LYS A 148 7.04 5.09 -11.43
N VAL A 149 6.51 3.98 -11.94
CA VAL A 149 7.29 2.90 -12.55
C VAL A 149 6.84 2.64 -13.97
N ALA A 150 7.78 2.32 -14.86
CA ALA A 150 7.44 1.82 -16.18
C ALA A 150 8.49 0.87 -16.75
N TYR A 151 8.04 -0.08 -17.57
CA TYR A 151 8.92 -0.91 -18.37
C TYR A 151 9.30 -0.24 -19.69
N SER A 152 10.57 -0.41 -20.09
CA SER A 152 11.08 -0.02 -21.41
C SER A 152 11.79 -1.20 -22.07
N ASP A 153 11.42 -1.49 -23.32
CA ASP A 153 12.07 -2.47 -24.19
C ASP A 153 13.00 -1.83 -25.24
N PHE A 154 13.37 -0.57 -25.05
CA PHE A 154 14.31 0.17 -25.88
C PHE A 154 15.33 0.96 -25.04
N ASP A 155 16.44 1.32 -25.67
CA ASP A 155 17.50 2.10 -25.02
C ASP A 155 17.02 3.55 -24.82
N VAL A 156 17.10 4.05 -23.59
CA VAL A 156 16.68 5.42 -23.26
C VAL A 156 17.53 6.01 -22.16
N VAL A 157 17.96 7.26 -22.35
CA VAL A 157 18.75 8.01 -21.38
C VAL A 157 17.81 8.82 -20.49
N PHE A 158 18.10 8.89 -19.19
CA PHE A 158 17.32 9.64 -18.22
C PHE A 158 18.22 10.28 -17.16
N ARG A 159 17.72 11.35 -16.54
CA ARG A 159 18.42 12.09 -15.48
C ARG A 159 18.26 11.39 -14.13
N HIS A 160 19.07 11.79 -13.16
CA HIS A 160 19.06 11.32 -11.76
C HIS A 160 17.74 11.39 -10.98
N ALA A 161 16.69 12.00 -11.55
CA ALA A 161 15.33 11.93 -11.02
C ALA A 161 14.65 10.58 -11.31
N VAL A 162 15.29 9.74 -12.12
CA VAL A 162 14.88 8.38 -12.48
C VAL A 162 16.01 7.42 -12.19
N GLN A 163 15.65 6.24 -11.72
CA GLN A 163 16.50 5.06 -11.56
C GLN A 163 16.14 4.04 -12.63
N GLY A 164 17.15 3.35 -13.15
CA GLY A 164 16.96 2.22 -14.06
C GLY A 164 17.40 0.93 -13.40
N ILE A 165 16.53 -0.08 -13.43
CA ILE A 165 16.86 -1.48 -13.11
C ILE A 165 17.04 -2.21 -14.43
N HIS A 166 18.28 -2.57 -14.75
CA HIS A 166 18.65 -3.23 -16.00
C HIS A 166 18.99 -4.71 -15.75
N GLY A 167 18.67 -5.55 -16.72
CA GLY A 167 19.05 -6.96 -16.75
C GLY A 167 19.25 -7.46 -18.18
N HIS A 168 19.72 -8.71 -18.31
CA HIS A 168 19.97 -9.30 -19.62
C HIS A 168 18.66 -9.48 -20.42
N GLN A 169 18.74 -9.55 -21.76
CA GLN A 169 17.57 -9.72 -22.64
C GLN A 169 16.70 -10.95 -22.31
N LYS A 170 17.30 -11.98 -21.72
CA LYS A 170 16.61 -13.20 -21.26
C LYS A 170 15.63 -12.93 -20.10
N ASP A 171 15.84 -11.82 -19.38
CA ASP A 171 15.03 -11.41 -18.23
C ASP A 171 13.96 -10.39 -18.59
N ALA A 172 13.77 -10.08 -19.88
CA ALA A 172 12.80 -9.07 -20.33
C ALA A 172 11.39 -9.31 -19.76
N ASN A 173 10.92 -10.56 -19.74
CA ASN A 173 9.61 -10.90 -19.17
C ASN A 173 9.56 -10.70 -17.64
N LEU A 174 10.65 -11.02 -16.93
CA LEU A 174 10.74 -10.81 -15.48
C LEU A 174 10.78 -9.32 -15.13
N LEU A 175 11.53 -8.52 -15.89
CA LEU A 175 11.57 -7.07 -15.70
C LEU A 175 10.24 -6.40 -16.04
N ALA A 176 9.53 -6.88 -17.07
CA ALA A 176 8.18 -6.43 -17.37
C ALA A 176 7.19 -6.78 -16.24
N PHE A 177 7.34 -7.97 -15.64
CA PHE A 177 6.57 -8.37 -14.46
C PHE A 177 6.94 -7.56 -13.20
N LEU A 178 8.22 -7.24 -13.00
CA LEU A 178 8.68 -6.34 -11.94
C LEU A 178 8.03 -4.95 -12.08
N ALA A 179 8.05 -4.37 -13.28
CA ALA A 179 7.40 -3.09 -13.53
C ALA A 179 5.89 -3.13 -13.24
N THR A 180 5.23 -4.24 -13.59
CA THR A 180 3.80 -4.45 -13.28
C THR A 180 3.57 -4.53 -11.77
N THR A 181 4.40 -5.30 -11.08
CA THR A 181 4.29 -5.49 -9.62
C THR A 181 4.53 -4.18 -8.88
N LEU A 182 5.56 -3.42 -9.23
CA LEU A 182 5.86 -2.14 -8.59
C LEU A 182 4.83 -1.04 -8.90
N ASN A 183 4.00 -1.20 -9.94
CA ASN A 183 2.85 -0.33 -10.22
C ASN A 183 1.55 -0.77 -9.51
N SER A 184 1.57 -1.88 -8.76
CA SER A 184 0.37 -2.47 -8.17
C SER A 184 0.04 -1.91 -6.79
N ASP A 185 -1.20 -2.10 -6.36
CA ASP A 185 -1.64 -1.74 -5.01
C ASP A 185 -0.91 -2.53 -3.92
N LEU A 186 -0.42 -3.75 -4.23
CA LEU A 186 0.46 -4.50 -3.33
C LEU A 186 1.78 -3.77 -3.07
N ALA A 187 2.39 -3.18 -4.10
CA ALA A 187 3.62 -2.41 -3.95
C ALA A 187 3.39 -1.11 -3.17
N ASN A 188 2.30 -0.40 -3.47
CA ASN A 188 1.90 0.80 -2.73
C ASN A 188 1.67 0.47 -1.24
N TYR A 189 0.93 -0.61 -0.95
CA TYR A 189 0.68 -1.09 0.40
C TYR A 189 1.98 -1.42 1.15
N PHE A 190 2.87 -2.22 0.53
CA PHE A 190 4.12 -2.64 1.18
C PHE A 190 5.02 -1.43 1.44
N LEU A 191 5.30 -0.63 0.42
CA LEU A 191 6.21 0.51 0.53
C LEU A 191 5.69 1.58 1.48
N PHE A 192 4.36 1.79 1.58
CA PHE A 192 3.78 2.69 2.57
C PHE A 192 4.08 2.26 4.02
N HIS A 193 4.03 0.96 4.30
CA HIS A 193 4.29 0.42 5.64
C HIS A 193 5.78 0.24 5.96
N THR A 194 6.66 0.22 4.95
CA THR A 194 8.09 -0.06 5.17
C THR A 194 9.02 1.12 4.89
N SER A 195 8.59 2.11 4.11
CA SER A 195 9.44 3.28 3.81
C SER A 195 9.40 4.27 4.96
N ALA A 196 10.56 4.83 5.31
CA ALA A 196 10.69 5.74 6.44
C ALA A 196 9.95 7.06 6.21
N ASN A 197 9.91 7.55 4.96
CA ASN A 197 9.39 8.87 4.60
C ASN A 197 7.93 8.87 4.12
N TRP A 198 7.47 7.79 3.49
CA TRP A 198 6.13 7.78 2.88
C TRP A 198 5.05 7.72 3.96
N GLY A 199 4.20 8.74 4.06
CA GLY A 199 3.16 8.82 5.10
C GLY A 199 3.65 9.36 6.44
N THR A 200 4.82 10.00 6.45
CA THR A 200 5.39 10.75 7.59
C THR A 200 5.88 12.12 7.10
N GLU A 201 6.53 12.17 5.93
CA GLU A 201 7.01 13.40 5.28
C GLU A 201 6.65 13.48 3.78
N ARG A 202 7.60 13.77 2.88
CA ARG A 202 7.39 13.82 1.42
C ARG A 202 7.43 12.41 0.82
N ASP A 203 6.61 12.19 -0.20
CA ASP A 203 6.57 10.95 -0.98
C ASP A 203 7.83 10.77 -1.88
N GLU A 204 8.99 10.63 -1.25
CA GLU A 204 10.22 10.16 -1.90
C GLU A 204 10.62 8.81 -1.30
N THR A 205 10.72 7.78 -2.14
CA THR A 205 11.23 6.47 -1.73
C THR A 205 12.68 6.34 -2.15
N HIS A 206 13.54 5.99 -1.20
CA HIS A 206 14.95 5.81 -1.43
C HIS A 206 15.24 4.48 -2.14
N GLU A 207 16.37 4.42 -2.84
CA GLU A 207 16.83 3.20 -3.52
C GLU A 207 16.88 2.00 -2.58
N SER A 208 17.41 2.21 -1.37
CA SER A 208 17.54 1.17 -0.36
C SER A 208 16.19 0.62 0.10
N GLU A 209 15.15 1.46 0.15
CA GLU A 209 13.79 1.08 0.53
C GLU A 209 13.10 0.29 -0.60
N LEU A 210 13.23 0.76 -1.84
CA LEU A 210 12.75 0.03 -3.02
C LEU A 210 13.36 -1.37 -3.10
N LEU A 211 14.65 -1.49 -2.80
CA LEU A 211 15.36 -2.78 -2.83
C LEU A 211 14.91 -3.74 -1.72
N GLN A 212 14.21 -3.28 -0.67
CA GLN A 212 13.61 -4.19 0.32
C GLN A 212 12.30 -4.82 -0.17
N PHE A 213 11.75 -4.36 -1.30
CA PHE A 213 10.51 -4.92 -1.82
C PHE A 213 10.67 -6.42 -2.13
N PRO A 214 9.75 -7.29 -1.68
CA PRO A 214 9.81 -8.72 -1.92
C PRO A 214 9.56 -9.03 -3.39
N PHE A 215 10.48 -9.75 -4.01
CA PHE A 215 10.37 -10.15 -5.41
C PHE A 215 11.00 -11.54 -5.62
N PRO A 216 10.32 -12.63 -5.21
CA PRO A 216 10.80 -13.98 -5.48
C PRO A 216 10.82 -14.25 -6.98
N PHE A 217 11.88 -14.90 -7.47
CA PHE A 217 11.86 -15.46 -8.82
C PHE A 217 10.99 -16.73 -8.84
N PRO A 218 10.53 -17.19 -10.03
CA PRO A 218 9.68 -18.36 -10.13
C PRO A 218 10.23 -19.59 -9.40
N GLU A 219 11.54 -19.80 -9.47
CA GLU A 219 12.24 -20.88 -8.77
C GLU A 219 12.16 -20.78 -7.24
N ASP A 220 11.92 -19.60 -6.68
CA ASP A 220 11.81 -19.35 -5.24
C ASP A 220 10.35 -19.39 -4.74
N THR A 221 9.36 -19.52 -5.63
CA THR A 221 7.94 -19.56 -5.24
C THR A 221 7.50 -20.99 -4.90
N GLN A 222 6.36 -21.11 -4.22
CA GLN A 222 5.76 -22.41 -3.92
C GLN A 222 5.30 -23.17 -5.18
N SER A 223 5.00 -22.46 -6.27
CA SER A 223 4.48 -23.02 -7.52
C SER A 223 5.24 -22.45 -8.72
N PRO A 224 6.49 -22.89 -8.99
CA PRO A 224 7.32 -22.32 -10.06
C PRO A 224 6.66 -22.35 -11.44
N ILE A 225 5.97 -23.44 -11.78
CA ILE A 225 5.26 -23.60 -13.06
C ILE A 225 4.15 -22.56 -13.23
N GLU A 226 3.38 -22.32 -12.17
CA GLU A 226 2.32 -21.31 -12.19
C GLU A 226 2.92 -19.90 -12.27
N SER A 227 3.95 -19.62 -11.48
CA SER A 227 4.68 -18.35 -11.50
C SER A 227 5.23 -18.02 -12.89
N GLU A 228 5.83 -19.00 -13.59
CA GLU A 228 6.26 -18.83 -14.97
C GLU A 228 5.10 -18.55 -15.93
N SER A 229 3.97 -19.26 -15.79
CA SER A 229 2.78 -19.04 -16.61
C SER A 229 2.26 -17.61 -16.43
N ILE A 230 2.16 -17.15 -15.17
CA ILE A 230 1.73 -15.79 -14.83
C ILE A 230 2.63 -14.75 -15.51
N ILE A 231 3.95 -14.88 -15.42
CA ILE A 231 4.89 -13.93 -16.03
C ILE A 231 4.74 -13.91 -17.55
N ARG A 232 4.54 -15.08 -18.20
CA ARG A 232 4.30 -15.16 -19.65
C ARG A 232 2.98 -14.48 -20.04
N GLU A 233 1.91 -14.68 -19.27
CA GLU A 233 0.62 -14.04 -19.50
C GLU A 233 0.69 -12.52 -19.35
N VAL A 234 1.31 -12.02 -18.27
CA VAL A 234 1.53 -10.58 -18.05
C VAL A 234 2.35 -9.98 -19.20
N SER A 235 3.44 -10.64 -19.60
CA SER A 235 4.28 -10.19 -20.71
C SER A 235 3.51 -10.15 -22.04
N SER A 236 2.63 -11.11 -22.29
CA SER A 236 1.75 -11.13 -23.46
C SER A 236 0.77 -9.96 -23.44
N LYS A 237 0.12 -9.70 -22.30
CA LYS A 237 -0.81 -8.57 -22.11
C LYS A 237 -0.11 -7.22 -22.27
N LEU A 238 1.10 -7.05 -21.74
CA LEU A 238 1.88 -5.83 -21.93
C LEU A 238 2.27 -5.60 -23.40
N LYS A 239 2.59 -6.66 -24.15
CA LYS A 239 2.82 -6.55 -25.60
C LYS A 239 1.57 -6.13 -26.36
N GLN A 240 0.39 -6.66 -25.99
CA GLN A 240 -0.88 -6.23 -26.57
C GLN A 240 -1.22 -4.78 -26.21
N LEU A 241 -0.97 -4.39 -24.96
CA LEU A 241 -1.12 -3.02 -24.48
C LEU A 241 -0.23 -2.06 -25.27
N LYS A 242 1.05 -2.39 -25.47
CA LYS A 242 1.99 -1.60 -26.27
C LYS A 242 1.43 -1.34 -27.68
N LYS A 243 1.01 -2.39 -28.39
CA LYS A 243 0.37 -2.27 -29.72
C LYS A 243 -0.88 -1.40 -29.70
N ARG A 244 -1.70 -1.52 -28.64
CA ARG A 244 -2.92 -0.70 -28.51
C ARG A 244 -2.59 0.78 -28.30
N LEU A 245 -1.56 1.09 -27.52
CA LEU A 245 -1.11 2.46 -27.27
C LEU A 245 -0.46 3.10 -28.50
N GLU A 246 0.31 2.34 -29.27
CA GLU A 246 0.90 2.81 -30.54
C GLU A 246 -0.18 3.19 -31.56
N ASN A 247 -1.31 2.50 -31.57
CA ASN A 247 -2.42 2.75 -32.48
C ASN A 247 -3.46 3.75 -31.96
N ASN A 248 -3.41 4.16 -30.68
CA ASN A 248 -4.45 4.97 -30.06
C ASN A 248 -3.86 6.14 -29.26
N VAL A 249 -3.94 7.33 -29.85
CA VAL A 249 -3.35 8.57 -29.29
C VAL A 249 -4.23 9.19 -28.19
N LEU A 250 -5.54 8.89 -28.19
CA LEU A 250 -6.50 9.42 -27.22
C LEU A 250 -6.81 8.38 -26.14
N GLY A 251 -7.05 8.84 -24.91
CA GLY A 251 -7.46 7.97 -23.81
C GLY A 251 -6.37 7.08 -23.23
N ARG A 252 -5.08 7.42 -23.43
CA ARG A 252 -3.94 6.62 -22.91
C ARG A 252 -4.07 6.36 -21.42
N LYS A 253 -4.42 7.38 -20.63
CA LYS A 253 -4.51 7.26 -19.17
C LYS A 253 -5.54 6.19 -18.80
N GLU A 254 -6.71 6.23 -19.41
CA GLU A 254 -7.80 5.28 -19.18
C GLU A 254 -7.39 3.86 -19.62
N ILE A 255 -6.67 3.73 -20.74
CA ILE A 255 -6.14 2.44 -21.23
C ILE A 255 -5.12 1.86 -20.24
N ILE A 256 -4.18 2.67 -19.73
CA ILE A 256 -3.19 2.24 -18.74
C ILE A 256 -3.87 1.86 -17.42
N GLU A 257 -4.79 2.69 -16.92
CA GLU A 257 -5.52 2.42 -15.68
C GLU A 257 -6.40 1.17 -15.76
N GLN A 258 -6.98 0.88 -16.93
CA GLN A 258 -7.66 -0.39 -17.16
C GLN A 258 -6.65 -1.55 -17.17
N ALA A 259 -5.51 -1.39 -17.84
CA ALA A 259 -4.50 -2.45 -17.88
C ALA A 259 -3.93 -2.76 -16.49
N LYS A 260 -3.67 -1.75 -15.65
CA LYS A 260 -3.25 -1.97 -14.25
C LYS A 260 -4.28 -2.80 -13.48
N ARG A 261 -5.56 -2.47 -13.60
CA ARG A 261 -6.67 -3.24 -12.99
C ARG A 261 -6.71 -4.69 -13.50
N ASP A 262 -6.60 -4.88 -14.80
CA ASP A 262 -6.60 -6.21 -15.42
C ASP A 262 -5.36 -7.05 -15.04
N LEU A 263 -4.23 -6.40 -14.76
CA LEU A 263 -2.97 -7.04 -14.38
C LEU A 263 -2.89 -7.34 -12.87
N LEU A 264 -3.64 -6.62 -12.04
CA LEU A 264 -3.60 -6.76 -10.58
C LEU A 264 -3.91 -8.20 -10.11
N VAL A 265 -4.87 -8.87 -10.77
CA VAL A 265 -5.22 -10.27 -10.46
C VAL A 265 -4.02 -11.22 -10.62
N TYR A 266 -3.11 -10.95 -11.56
CA TYR A 266 -1.91 -11.76 -11.76
C TYR A 266 -0.89 -11.54 -10.66
N VAL A 267 -0.75 -10.29 -10.19
CA VAL A 267 0.10 -9.98 -9.05
C VAL A 267 -0.44 -10.69 -7.80
N TYR A 268 -1.75 -10.60 -7.53
CA TYR A 268 -2.35 -11.28 -6.38
C TYR A 268 -2.21 -12.80 -6.44
N ARG A 269 -2.38 -13.41 -7.61
CA ARG A 269 -2.12 -14.85 -7.78
C ARG A 269 -0.66 -15.21 -7.54
N TYR A 270 0.29 -14.42 -8.06
CA TYR A 270 1.72 -14.69 -7.91
C TYR A 270 2.18 -14.65 -6.45
N TYR A 271 1.68 -13.68 -5.67
CA TYR A 271 2.01 -13.52 -4.24
C TYR A 271 1.07 -14.28 -3.30
N GLN A 272 0.11 -15.04 -3.87
CA GLN A 272 -0.94 -15.76 -3.15
C GLN A 272 -1.68 -14.86 -2.15
N ILE A 273 -2.13 -13.70 -2.62
CA ILE A 273 -2.86 -12.73 -1.80
C ILE A 273 -4.31 -13.18 -1.65
N ASP A 274 -4.74 -13.44 -0.41
CA ASP A 274 -6.11 -13.85 -0.12
C ASP A 274 -7.11 -12.68 -0.04
N GLU A 275 -8.41 -12.97 0.07
CA GLU A 275 -9.47 -11.94 0.10
C GLU A 275 -9.36 -10.98 1.30
N LEU A 276 -8.88 -11.46 2.46
CA LEU A 276 -8.73 -10.63 3.66
C LEU A 276 -7.48 -9.75 3.55
N GLU A 277 -6.40 -10.25 2.97
CA GLU A 277 -5.21 -9.47 2.66
C GLU A 277 -5.51 -8.40 1.60
N GLN A 278 -6.34 -8.71 0.60
CA GLN A 278 -6.83 -7.72 -0.36
C GLN A 278 -7.62 -6.61 0.32
N VAL A 279 -8.40 -6.90 1.37
CA VAL A 279 -9.09 -5.88 2.17
C VAL A 279 -8.09 -4.91 2.80
N LEU A 280 -7.00 -5.43 3.40
CA LEU A 280 -5.94 -4.59 3.99
C LEU A 280 -5.30 -3.69 2.93
N ILE A 281 -4.91 -4.27 1.78
CA ILE A 281 -4.31 -3.53 0.66
C ILE A 281 -5.25 -2.42 0.20
N ASN A 282 -6.52 -2.75 -0.06
CA ASN A 282 -7.48 -1.82 -0.61
C ASN A 282 -7.79 -0.66 0.34
N ASP A 283 -8.00 -0.92 1.64
CA ASP A 283 -8.26 0.15 2.60
C ASP A 283 -7.05 1.06 2.78
N THR A 284 -5.83 0.50 2.81
CA THR A 284 -4.60 1.30 2.85
C THR A 284 -4.46 2.20 1.64
N VAL A 285 -4.55 1.64 0.43
CA VAL A 285 -4.32 2.42 -0.78
C VAL A 285 -5.41 3.48 -1.00
N ASN A 286 -6.67 3.14 -0.73
CA ASN A 286 -7.79 4.04 -1.01
C ASN A 286 -8.09 5.03 0.12
N SER A 287 -7.69 4.73 1.35
CA SER A 287 -8.09 5.51 2.52
C SER A 287 -6.93 6.01 3.35
N TRP A 288 -5.98 5.15 3.73
CA TRP A 288 -4.88 5.53 4.61
C TRP A 288 -3.81 6.35 3.89
N ILE A 289 -3.31 5.90 2.73
CA ILE A 289 -2.31 6.62 1.94
C ILE A 289 -2.78 8.06 1.62
N PRO A 290 -3.99 8.29 1.05
CA PRO A 290 -4.44 9.64 0.72
C PRO A 290 -4.72 10.52 1.95
N SER A 291 -4.86 9.92 3.13
CA SER A 291 -5.10 10.63 4.40
C SER A 291 -3.85 10.84 5.23
N SER A 292 -2.69 10.30 4.82
CA SER A 292 -1.49 10.23 5.65
C SER A 292 -0.77 11.57 5.84
N THR A 293 -0.73 12.41 4.81
CA THR A 293 -0.04 13.72 4.84
C THR A 293 -0.94 14.84 4.32
N PRO A 294 -2.04 15.18 5.03
CA PRO A 294 -2.93 16.26 4.63
C PRO A 294 -2.22 17.61 4.75
N ASN A 295 -2.45 18.50 3.80
CA ASN A 295 -1.98 19.87 3.84
C ASN A 295 -3.18 20.84 3.97
N ARG A 296 -2.92 22.14 4.13
CA ARG A 296 -3.99 23.15 4.30
C ARG A 296 -5.00 23.20 3.14
N SER A 297 -4.63 22.69 1.97
CA SER A 297 -5.51 22.59 0.79
C SER A 297 -6.18 21.21 0.62
N SER A 298 -5.93 20.26 1.53
CA SER A 298 -6.59 18.95 1.54
C SER A 298 -8.05 19.11 1.97
N LEU A 299 -8.92 19.41 1.00
CA LEU A 299 -10.37 19.55 1.21
C LEU A 299 -11.06 18.21 1.50
N HIS A 300 -10.42 17.09 1.14
CA HIS A 300 -11.00 15.76 1.21
C HIS A 300 -10.01 14.78 1.84
N ILE A 301 -10.22 14.45 3.11
CA ILE A 301 -9.43 13.45 3.84
C ILE A 301 -10.34 12.23 4.05
N PRO A 302 -10.17 11.13 3.28
CA PRO A 302 -11.05 9.96 3.33
C PRO A 302 -11.38 9.47 4.74
N THR A 303 -10.38 9.36 5.62
CA THR A 303 -10.53 8.80 6.97
C THR A 303 -11.39 9.66 7.91
N LEU A 304 -11.50 10.95 7.64
CA LEU A 304 -12.25 11.91 8.47
C LEU A 304 -13.68 12.18 7.95
N LYS A 305 -14.02 11.66 6.77
CA LYS A 305 -15.37 11.79 6.23
C LYS A 305 -16.35 10.94 7.03
N ASP A 306 -17.59 11.41 7.13
CA ASP A 306 -18.65 10.56 7.68
C ASP A 306 -18.87 9.38 6.73
N SER A 307 -18.99 8.19 7.32
CA SER A 307 -19.30 6.95 6.63
C SER A 307 -20.67 7.04 5.94
N THR A 308 -20.80 6.38 4.81
CA THR A 308 -22.08 6.17 4.14
C THR A 308 -22.81 4.98 4.73
N LYS A 309 -24.14 4.91 4.56
CA LYS A 309 -24.94 3.74 4.96
C LYS A 309 -24.41 2.45 4.34
N THR A 310 -23.98 2.50 3.08
CA THR A 310 -23.40 1.34 2.38
C THR A 310 -22.12 0.86 3.06
N GLU A 311 -21.19 1.76 3.35
CA GLU A 311 -19.93 1.41 4.04
C GLU A 311 -20.19 0.79 5.42
N ARG A 312 -21.15 1.35 6.18
CA ARG A 312 -21.50 0.80 7.49
C ARG A 312 -22.14 -0.59 7.41
N LEU A 313 -22.98 -0.84 6.40
CA LEU A 313 -23.56 -2.16 6.18
C LEU A 313 -22.52 -3.17 5.67
N GLU A 314 -21.58 -2.77 4.81
CA GLU A 314 -20.46 -3.61 4.38
C GLU A 314 -19.56 -3.99 5.56
N TYR A 315 -19.25 -3.02 6.43
CA TYR A 315 -18.55 -3.24 7.68
C TYR A 315 -19.27 -4.29 8.55
N LEU A 316 -20.57 -4.09 8.77
CA LEU A 316 -21.37 -4.97 9.62
C LEU A 316 -21.45 -6.39 9.05
N ASN A 317 -21.61 -6.50 7.74
CA ASN A 317 -21.65 -7.78 7.05
C ASN A 317 -20.34 -8.54 7.24
N LEU A 318 -19.20 -7.89 6.98
CA LEU A 318 -17.88 -8.52 7.13
C LEU A 318 -17.62 -8.95 8.58
N LEU A 319 -18.00 -8.10 9.55
CA LEU A 319 -17.88 -8.40 10.98
C LEU A 319 -18.69 -9.65 11.38
N CYS A 320 -19.97 -9.69 11.01
CA CYS A 320 -20.85 -10.84 11.28
C CYS A 320 -20.34 -12.11 10.57
N ASP A 321 -19.93 -12.00 9.31
CA ASP A 321 -19.41 -13.12 8.53
C ASP A 321 -18.17 -13.74 9.19
N LEU A 322 -17.24 -12.92 9.69
CA LEU A 322 -16.06 -13.41 10.39
C LEU A 322 -16.39 -14.09 11.71
N LEU A 323 -17.24 -13.46 12.54
CA LEU A 323 -17.67 -14.04 13.81
C LEU A 323 -18.37 -15.39 13.59
N ASN A 324 -19.20 -15.48 12.55
CA ASN A 324 -19.91 -16.70 12.18
C ASN A 324 -19.02 -17.77 11.55
N ARG A 325 -17.90 -17.41 10.90
CA ARG A 325 -16.91 -18.38 10.42
C ARG A 325 -16.32 -19.19 11.58
N TRP A 326 -16.13 -18.58 12.74
CA TRP A 326 -15.63 -19.25 13.95
C TRP A 326 -16.69 -20.15 14.61
N SER A 327 -17.98 -19.82 14.50
CA SER A 327 -19.08 -20.61 15.07
C SER A 327 -19.75 -21.58 14.09
N ARG A 328 -19.16 -21.85 12.91
CA ARG A 328 -19.75 -22.65 11.81
C ARG A 328 -20.33 -24.01 12.18
N ARG A 329 -19.89 -24.62 13.28
CA ARG A 329 -20.36 -25.94 13.75
C ARG A 329 -21.41 -25.86 14.86
N GLY A 330 -21.76 -24.65 15.33
CA GLY A 330 -22.72 -24.44 16.42
C GLY A 330 -24.14 -24.18 15.92
N SER A 331 -25.11 -24.32 16.82
CA SER A 331 -26.52 -23.98 16.55
C SER A 331 -26.80 -22.48 16.52
N TYR A 332 -25.82 -21.66 16.94
CA TYR A 332 -25.95 -20.21 17.09
C TYR A 332 -25.13 -19.44 16.06
N GLN A 333 -25.67 -18.31 15.64
CA GLN A 333 -25.01 -17.32 14.80
C GLN A 333 -25.14 -15.92 15.42
N VAL A 334 -24.24 -15.04 15.02
CA VAL A 334 -24.27 -13.62 15.32
C VAL A 334 -25.05 -12.91 14.22
N SER A 335 -26.11 -12.21 14.62
CA SER A 335 -26.88 -11.30 13.77
C SER A 335 -26.61 -9.87 14.21
N GLY A 336 -26.50 -8.95 13.26
CA GLY A 336 -26.13 -7.56 13.52
C GLY A 336 -27.17 -6.56 13.05
N LYS A 337 -27.26 -5.41 13.73
CA LYS A 337 -27.94 -4.20 13.23
C LYS A 337 -27.20 -2.94 13.66
N ILE A 338 -27.41 -1.85 12.93
CA ILE A 338 -26.87 -0.51 13.27
C ILE A 338 -28.01 0.41 13.66
N ILE A 339 -27.78 1.18 14.71
CA ILE A 339 -28.62 2.31 15.12
C ILE A 339 -27.84 3.60 14.86
N PHE A 340 -28.28 4.38 13.90
CA PHE A 340 -27.64 5.59 13.42
C PHE A 340 -28.14 6.81 14.19
N ALA A 341 -27.23 7.48 14.90
CA ALA A 341 -27.50 8.64 15.74
C ALA A 341 -26.92 9.91 15.10
N SER A 342 -27.68 10.51 14.17
CA SER A 342 -27.20 11.65 13.37
C SER A 342 -26.84 12.87 14.21
N ASN A 343 -27.61 13.15 15.26
CA ASN A 343 -27.43 14.36 16.07
C ASN A 343 -26.12 14.36 16.86
N SER A 344 -25.64 13.17 17.26
CA SER A 344 -24.41 12.99 18.04
C SER A 344 -23.21 12.59 17.19
N LYS A 345 -23.35 12.46 15.87
CA LYS A 345 -22.35 11.91 14.95
C LYS A 345 -21.80 10.53 15.39
N MET A 346 -22.69 9.70 15.93
CA MET A 346 -22.37 8.35 16.37
C MET A 346 -23.27 7.30 15.71
N ALA A 347 -22.88 6.04 15.84
CA ALA A 347 -23.74 4.91 15.63
C ALA A 347 -23.48 3.84 16.70
N VAL A 348 -24.52 3.07 16.99
CA VAL A 348 -24.45 1.90 17.88
C VAL A 348 -24.63 0.66 17.03
N ILE A 349 -23.63 -0.21 17.03
CA ILE A 349 -23.75 -1.56 16.47
C ILE A 349 -24.32 -2.44 17.57
N VAL A 350 -25.36 -3.21 17.26
CA VAL A 350 -25.93 -4.23 18.14
C VAL A 350 -25.70 -5.58 17.48
N LEU A 351 -24.83 -6.38 18.07
CA LEU A 351 -24.64 -7.78 17.70
C LEU A 351 -25.44 -8.64 18.68
N GLN A 352 -26.15 -9.63 18.18
CA GLN A 352 -26.98 -10.53 18.97
C GLN A 352 -26.70 -11.98 18.60
N LYS A 353 -26.55 -12.82 19.62
CA LYS A 353 -26.49 -14.28 19.47
C LYS A 353 -27.90 -14.82 19.26
N VAL A 354 -28.15 -15.39 18.09
CA VAL A 354 -29.45 -15.96 17.69
C VAL A 354 -29.29 -17.41 17.27
N LEU A 355 -30.37 -18.18 17.24
CA LEU A 355 -30.37 -19.49 16.60
C LEU A 355 -30.18 -19.30 15.09
N SER A 356 -29.49 -20.24 14.43
CA SER A 356 -29.12 -20.11 13.01
C SER A 356 -30.32 -19.94 12.06
N GLN A 357 -31.50 -20.42 12.47
CA GLN A 357 -32.75 -20.27 11.73
C GLN A 357 -33.40 -18.88 11.87
N ASP A 358 -33.01 -18.12 12.90
CA ASP A 358 -33.59 -16.83 13.30
C ASP A 358 -32.69 -15.65 12.93
N VAL A 359 -31.79 -15.82 11.97
CA VAL A 359 -30.90 -14.75 11.51
C VAL A 359 -31.71 -13.72 10.73
N PHE A 360 -31.64 -12.48 11.18
CA PHE A 360 -32.34 -11.36 10.54
C PHE A 360 -31.45 -10.71 9.48
N PRO A 361 -32.05 -10.10 8.44
CA PRO A 361 -31.28 -9.30 7.50
C PRO A 361 -30.59 -8.14 8.23
N LEU A 362 -29.34 -7.89 7.85
CA LEU A 362 -28.56 -6.77 8.35
C LEU A 362 -29.26 -5.46 7.96
N ASN A 363 -29.49 -4.60 8.93
CA ASN A 363 -30.22 -3.36 8.72
C ASN A 363 -29.62 -2.21 9.52
N GLU A 364 -29.90 -1.00 9.03
CA GLU A 364 -29.60 0.25 9.71
C GLU A 364 -30.90 1.03 9.94
N HIS A 365 -31.11 1.45 11.18
CA HIS A 365 -32.26 2.25 11.60
C HIS A 365 -31.79 3.56 12.21
N THR A 366 -32.60 4.61 12.08
CA THR A 366 -32.37 5.88 12.79
C THR A 366 -32.66 5.71 14.28
N SER A 367 -31.85 6.34 15.13
CA SER A 367 -32.07 6.41 16.57
C SER A 367 -33.35 7.17 16.92
N SER A 368 -33.88 6.92 18.12
CA SER A 368 -34.89 7.78 18.72
C SER A 368 -34.23 9.01 19.39
N PRO A 369 -34.96 10.13 19.56
CA PRO A 369 -34.44 11.30 20.24
C PRO A 369 -33.92 11.01 21.66
N GLU A 370 -34.58 10.12 22.40
CA GLU A 370 -34.20 9.75 23.76
C GLU A 370 -32.87 8.99 23.79
N LEU A 371 -32.65 8.09 22.82
CA LEU A 371 -31.39 7.37 22.71
C LEU A 371 -30.25 8.33 22.32
N ASP A 372 -30.51 9.31 21.44
CA ASP A 372 -29.54 10.34 21.07
C ASP A 372 -29.10 11.18 22.28
N GLU A 373 -30.04 11.56 23.15
CA GLU A 373 -29.73 12.28 24.40
C GLU A 373 -28.86 11.43 25.32
N VAL A 374 -29.18 10.14 25.47
CA VAL A 374 -28.39 9.21 26.29
C VAL A 374 -26.98 9.04 25.73
N ILE A 375 -26.84 8.84 24.41
CA ILE A 375 -25.53 8.74 23.74
C ILE A 375 -24.74 10.04 23.96
N SER A 376 -25.36 11.20 23.76
CA SER A 376 -24.71 12.50 23.94
C SER A 376 -24.21 12.68 25.39
N ARG A 377 -25.01 12.26 26.37
CA ARG A 377 -24.59 12.28 27.78
C ARG A 377 -23.43 11.33 28.05
N ILE A 378 -23.45 10.12 27.50
CA ILE A 378 -22.34 9.16 27.60
C ILE A 378 -21.06 9.77 27.00
N LEU A 379 -21.12 10.35 25.81
CA LEU A 379 -19.98 10.98 25.15
C LEU A 379 -19.35 12.13 25.93
N ASN A 380 -20.14 12.87 26.71
CA ASN A 380 -19.63 13.93 27.58
C ASN A 380 -18.97 13.40 28.86
N LEU A 381 -19.31 12.18 29.27
CA LEU A 381 -18.80 11.55 30.51
C LEU A 381 -17.63 10.58 30.27
N LEU A 382 -17.50 10.01 29.06
CA LEU A 382 -16.45 9.05 28.72
C LEU A 382 -15.02 9.63 28.69
N PRO A 383 -14.76 10.85 28.17
CA PRO A 383 -13.41 11.34 27.99
C PRO A 383 -12.71 11.58 29.32
N ARG A 384 -11.46 11.13 29.43
CA ARG A 384 -10.56 11.58 30.50
C ARG A 384 -9.76 12.77 29.98
N HIS A 385 -9.89 13.92 30.64
CA HIS A 385 -9.16 15.12 30.29
C HIS A 385 -7.83 15.20 31.04
N GLU A 386 -6.74 15.44 30.30
CA GLU A 386 -5.42 15.76 30.85
C GLU A 386 -4.90 17.01 30.15
N GLY A 387 -5.07 18.16 30.81
CA GLY A 387 -4.76 19.46 30.23
C GLY A 387 -5.59 19.74 28.97
N SER A 388 -4.91 19.94 27.84
CA SER A 388 -5.54 20.20 26.54
C SER A 388 -5.86 18.93 25.75
N ILE A 389 -5.63 17.73 26.31
CA ILE A 389 -5.85 16.44 25.67
C ILE A 389 -7.11 15.78 26.27
N ALA A 390 -7.96 15.21 25.41
CA ALA A 390 -9.12 14.41 25.78
C ALA A 390 -8.95 12.98 25.29
N TYR A 391 -8.77 12.04 26.21
CA TYR A 391 -8.67 10.61 25.91
C TYR A 391 -10.06 9.98 25.90
N TYR A 392 -10.54 9.60 24.72
CA TYR A 392 -11.80 8.88 24.57
C TYR A 392 -11.62 7.41 24.92
N ARG A 393 -12.73 6.74 25.26
CA ARG A 393 -12.77 5.31 25.52
C ARG A 393 -13.74 4.64 24.55
N ASN A 394 -13.33 3.50 24.04
CA ASN A 394 -14.21 2.63 23.27
C ASN A 394 -15.23 2.02 24.22
N LEU A 395 -16.50 2.10 23.85
CA LEU A 395 -17.57 1.54 24.65
C LEU A 395 -18.10 0.28 23.94
N LYS A 396 -17.73 -0.87 24.50
CA LYS A 396 -18.27 -2.19 24.16
C LYS A 396 -18.95 -2.75 25.40
N VAL A 397 -20.25 -3.03 25.32
CA VAL A 397 -21.05 -3.50 26.45
C VAL A 397 -21.69 -4.84 26.09
N PHE A 398 -21.29 -5.89 26.81
CA PHE A 398 -21.96 -7.18 26.76
C PHE A 398 -23.14 -7.18 27.73
N ASP A 399 -24.33 -7.47 27.21
CA ASP A 399 -25.56 -7.65 27.99
C ASP A 399 -26.26 -8.93 27.51
N ARG A 400 -26.12 -9.99 28.30
CA ARG A 400 -26.67 -11.34 28.01
C ARG A 400 -26.28 -11.84 26.62
N ASP A 401 -27.24 -11.90 25.70
CA ASP A 401 -27.09 -12.38 24.33
C ASP A 401 -26.68 -11.28 23.34
N LYS A 402 -26.45 -10.05 23.81
CA LYS A 402 -26.15 -8.88 22.98
C LYS A 402 -24.81 -8.25 23.32
N LEU A 403 -24.19 -7.70 22.30
CA LEU A 403 -23.04 -6.81 22.39
C LEU A 403 -23.38 -5.48 21.72
N TYR A 404 -23.21 -4.39 22.46
CA TYR A 404 -23.39 -3.03 22.00
C TYR A 404 -22.02 -2.38 21.79
N ILE A 405 -21.78 -1.81 20.61
CA ILE A 405 -20.52 -1.15 20.26
C ILE A 405 -20.84 0.27 19.81
N LEU A 406 -20.34 1.27 20.54
CA LEU A 406 -20.48 2.68 20.17
C LEU A 406 -19.31 3.08 19.26
N LYS A 407 -19.61 3.64 18.08
CA LYS A 407 -18.62 4.14 17.13
C LYS A 407 -18.95 5.54 16.63
N SER A 408 -17.93 6.36 16.39
CA SER A 408 -18.07 7.61 15.65
C SER A 408 -18.37 7.33 14.18
N LEU A 409 -19.11 8.23 13.52
CA LEU A 409 -19.43 8.09 12.11
C LEU A 409 -18.24 8.25 11.16
N ALA A 410 -17.09 8.76 11.61
CA ALA A 410 -15.92 8.91 10.75
C ALA A 410 -15.50 7.57 10.11
N TYR A 411 -15.29 7.57 8.79
CA TYR A 411 -15.07 6.38 7.96
C TYR A 411 -13.94 5.49 8.47
N ARG A 412 -12.89 6.06 9.08
CA ARG A 412 -11.80 5.31 9.72
C ARG A 412 -12.27 4.23 10.70
N PHE A 413 -13.43 4.40 11.33
CA PHE A 413 -14.02 3.44 12.27
C PHE A 413 -14.92 2.39 11.60
N TRP A 414 -15.17 2.55 10.30
CA TRP A 414 -16.09 1.73 9.48
C TRP A 414 -15.41 1.11 8.26
N SER A 415 -14.08 1.22 8.13
CA SER A 415 -13.33 0.53 7.08
C SER A 415 -13.46 -0.99 7.23
N LYS A 416 -13.26 -1.74 6.13
CA LYS A 416 -13.34 -3.21 6.17
C LYS A 416 -12.24 -3.78 7.07
N THR A 417 -11.07 -3.18 7.07
CA THR A 417 -9.94 -3.46 7.97
C THR A 417 -10.35 -3.27 9.42
N THR A 418 -11.08 -2.20 9.73
CA THR A 418 -11.65 -2.01 11.08
C THR A 418 -12.60 -3.14 11.44
N ALA A 419 -13.43 -3.63 10.51
CA ALA A 419 -14.30 -4.78 10.76
C ALA A 419 -13.51 -6.05 11.08
N LEU A 420 -12.39 -6.29 10.37
CA LEU A 420 -11.50 -7.42 10.64
C LEU A 420 -10.92 -7.36 12.06
N ASN A 421 -10.45 -6.18 12.47
CA ASN A 421 -9.84 -5.99 13.79
C ASN A 421 -10.86 -6.05 14.93
N ASP A 422 -12.03 -5.45 14.74
CA ASP A 422 -13.13 -5.54 15.70
C ASP A 422 -13.56 -7.00 15.90
N ALA A 423 -13.61 -7.81 14.82
CA ALA A 423 -13.92 -9.23 14.91
C ALA A 423 -12.91 -9.95 15.80
N ASP A 424 -11.61 -9.74 15.59
CA ASP A 424 -10.55 -10.35 16.37
C ASP A 424 -10.61 -9.94 17.85
N GLU A 425 -10.83 -8.66 18.12
CA GLU A 425 -10.95 -8.14 19.49
C GLU A 425 -12.18 -8.74 20.20
N ILE A 426 -13.32 -8.85 19.52
CA ILE A 426 -14.55 -9.43 20.07
C ILE A 426 -14.35 -10.92 20.35
N ALA A 427 -13.75 -11.68 19.43
CA ALA A 427 -13.46 -13.09 19.68
C ALA A 427 -12.47 -13.28 20.82
N ALA A 428 -11.40 -12.48 20.88
CA ALA A 428 -10.48 -12.52 22.00
C ALA A 428 -11.22 -12.27 23.33
N ALA A 429 -12.06 -11.24 23.39
CA ALA A 429 -12.85 -10.93 24.59
C ALA A 429 -13.80 -12.08 25.00
N ILE A 430 -14.45 -12.73 24.04
CA ILE A 430 -15.34 -13.89 24.28
C ILE A 430 -14.54 -15.10 24.78
N LEU A 431 -13.32 -15.31 24.29
CA LEU A 431 -12.47 -16.44 24.68
C LEU A 431 -11.77 -16.21 26.03
N THR A 432 -11.42 -14.97 26.37
CA THR A 432 -10.73 -14.64 27.62
C THR A 432 -11.68 -14.42 28.79
N ASN A 433 -12.87 -13.88 28.52
CA ASN A 433 -13.91 -13.84 29.53
C ASN A 433 -14.64 -15.18 29.48
N ASP A 434 -14.41 -16.05 30.46
CA ASP A 434 -15.31 -17.14 30.82
C ASP A 434 -16.69 -16.53 31.16
N TYR A 435 -17.46 -16.09 30.16
CA TYR A 435 -18.89 -15.85 30.28
C TYR A 435 -19.54 -17.22 30.41
N ARG A 436 -19.38 -17.80 31.61
CA ARG A 436 -20.28 -18.84 32.11
C ARG A 436 -21.64 -18.16 32.22
N GLY A 437 -22.51 -18.48 31.27
CA GLY A 437 -23.88 -17.98 31.18
C GLY A 437 -24.70 -18.28 32.43
#